data_AF-A0A0F8W1Z0-F1
#
_entry.id   AF-A0A0F8W1Z0-F1
#
_cell.length_a   1.000
_cell.length_b   1.000
_cell.length_c   1.000
_cell.angle_alpha   90.00
_cell.angle_beta   90.00
_cell.angle_gamma   90.00
#
_symmetry.space_group_name_H-M   'P 1'
#
loop_
_entity.id
_entity.type
_entity.pdbx_description
1 polymer ?
#
loop_
_entity_poly.entity_id
_entity_poly.type
_entity_poly.pdbx_seq_one_letter_code
_entity_poly.pdbx_strand_id
1 'polypeptide(L)' 'MNPYNLELMHLIDEVYTKTPFYGSRRIREILKRRGYFVNRKRVQRLMRLMGIEAIYA' A
#
# COMPACT_ATOMS: atom_id res chain seq x y z
N MET A 1 11.16 -6.86 -12.03
CA MET A 1 10.45 -6.24 -10.90
C MET A 1 11.47 -5.41 -10.11
N ASN A 2 11.23 -4.12 -9.82
CA ASN A 2 12.18 -3.32 -9.04
C ASN A 2 12.15 -3.79 -7.56
N PRO A 3 13.30 -4.08 -6.90
CA PRO A 3 13.35 -4.51 -5.50
C PRO A 3 12.59 -3.59 -4.54
N TYR A 4 12.62 -2.28 -4.80
CA TYR A 4 11.89 -1.29 -4.00
C TYR A 4 10.36 -1.43 -4.09
N ASN A 5 9.84 -1.89 -5.23
CA ASN A 5 8.41 -2.17 -5.34
C ASN A 5 8.01 -3.39 -4.50
N LEU A 6 8.88 -4.40 -4.42
CA LEU A 6 8.62 -5.61 -3.64
C LEU A 6 8.60 -5.28 -2.15
N GLU A 7 9.55 -4.49 -1.68
CA GLU A 7 9.56 -3.96 -0.31
C GLU A 7 8.28 -3.17 0.01
N LEU A 8 7.86 -2.27 -0.87
CA LEU A 8 6.60 -1.55 -0.70
C LEU A 8 5.38 -2.48 -0.70
N MET A 9 5.36 -3.52 -1.53
CA MET A 9 4.29 -4.51 -1.54
C MET A 9 4.21 -5.27 -0.21
N HIS A 10 5.34 -5.67 0.38
CA HIS A 10 5.37 -6.29 1.70
C HIS A 10 4.85 -5.36 2.81
N LEU A 11 5.22 -4.09 2.77
CA LEU A 11 4.73 -3.11 3.74
C LEU A 11 3.23 -2.82 3.57
N ILE A 12 2.76 -2.76 2.33
CA ILE A 12 1.32 -2.61 2.00
C ILE A 12 0.55 -3.82 2.53
N ASP A 13 1.06 -5.03 2.30
CA ASP A 13 0.47 -6.28 2.78
C ASP A 13 0.35 -6.27 4.32
N GLU A 14 1.44 -6.00 5.03
CA GLU A 14 1.46 -5.96 6.50
C GLU A 14 0.44 -4.96 7.08
N VAL A 15 0.32 -3.78 6.45
CA VAL A 15 -0.65 -2.77 6.85
C VAL A 15 -2.07 -3.22 6.53
N TYR A 16 -2.29 -3.83 5.37
CA TYR A 16 -3.61 -4.29 4.95
C TYR A 16 -4.10 -5.48 5.78
N THR A 17 -3.24 -6.44 6.12
CA THR A 17 -3.57 -7.56 7.03
C THR A 17 -3.99 -7.05 8.40
N LYS A 18 -3.35 -6.00 8.92
CA LYS A 18 -3.71 -5.37 10.20
C LYS A 18 -4.97 -4.49 10.08
N THR A 19 -5.21 -3.91 8.91
CA THR A 19 -6.29 -2.93 8.67
C THR A 19 -6.91 -3.11 7.27
N PRO A 20 -7.75 -4.13 7.05
CA PRO A 20 -8.25 -4.50 5.72
C PRO A 20 -9.20 -3.47 5.10
N PHE A 21 -9.57 -2.42 5.85
CA PHE A 21 -10.41 -1.32 5.41
C PHE A 21 -9.61 -0.07 5.01
N TYR A 22 -8.27 -0.11 5.10
CA TYR A 22 -7.43 1.03 4.75
C TYR A 22 -7.17 1.06 3.24
N GLY A 23 -7.75 2.06 2.56
CA GLY A 23 -7.41 2.34 1.17
C GLY A 23 -6.05 3.03 1.00
N SER A 24 -5.65 3.21 -0.27
CA SER A 24 -4.35 3.78 -0.68
C SER A 24 -3.98 5.12 0.00
N ARG A 25 -4.96 5.94 0.38
CA ARG A 25 -4.72 7.20 1.12
C ARG A 25 -4.16 6.95 2.52
N ARG A 26 -4.77 6.06 3.31
CA ARG A 26 -4.30 5.75 4.67
C ARG A 26 -2.99 4.97 4.64
N ILE A 27 -2.87 4.01 3.72
CA ILE A 27 -1.63 3.24 3.53
C ILE A 27 -0.46 4.18 3.20
N ARG A 28 -0.67 5.17 2.32
CA ARG A 28 0.34 6.19 2.02
C ARG A 28 0.81 6.97 3.27
N GLU A 29 -0.10 7.35 4.16
CA GLU A 29 0.29 8.05 5.40
C GLU A 29 1.09 7.15 6.34
N ILE A 30 0.74 5.86 6.43
CA ILE A 30 1.49 4.90 7.26
C ILE A 30 2.89 4.69 6.70
N LEU A 31 2.99 4.48 5.38
CA LEU A 31 4.28 4.38 4.69
C LEU A 31 5.13 5.63 4.94
N LYS A 32 4.53 6.83 4.83
CA LYS A 32 5.21 8.09 5.13
C LYS A 32 5.72 8.15 6.58
N ARG A 33 4.91 7.73 7.56
CA ARG A 33 5.31 7.66 8.98
C ARG A 33 6.44 6.66 9.22
N ARG A 34 6.56 5.63 8.38
CA ARG A 34 7.65 4.65 8.39
C ARG A 34 8.88 5.10 7.58
N GLY A 35 8.89 6.34 7.06
CA GLY A 35 10.01 6.89 6.28
C GLY A 35 9.92 6.71 4.76
N TYR A 36 8.86 6.08 4.24
CA TYR A 36 8.69 5.85 2.81
C TYR A 36 7.88 6.97 2.15
N PHE A 37 8.57 7.87 1.45
CA PHE A 37 7.97 8.99 0.73
C PHE A 37 7.49 8.58 -0.67
N VAL A 38 6.42 7.80 -0.72
CA VAL A 38 5.81 7.35 -1.99
C VAL A 38 4.53 8.10 -2.34
N ASN A 39 4.32 8.30 -3.64
CA ASN A 39 3.10 8.92 -4.16
C ASN A 39 1.91 7.97 -4.02
N ARG A 40 0.73 8.50 -3.66
CA ARG A 40 -0.54 7.75 -3.59
C ARG A 40 -0.81 6.96 -4.87
N LYS A 41 -0.50 7.51 -6.06
CA LYS A 41 -0.70 6.80 -7.35
C LYS A 41 0.12 5.50 -7.42
N ARG A 42 1.34 5.51 -6.86
CA ARG A 42 2.19 4.31 -6.80
C ARG A 42 1.60 3.28 -5.84
N VAL A 43 1.18 3.70 -4.64
CA VAL A 43 0.52 2.81 -3.67
C VAL A 43 -0.72 2.17 -4.27
N GLN A 44 -1.59 2.95 -4.92
CA GLN A 44 -2.80 2.46 -5.58
C GLN A 44 -2.48 1.41 -6.67
N ARG A 45 -1.44 1.66 -7.49
CA ARG A 45 -1.00 0.70 -8.51
C ARG A 45 -0.52 -0.60 -7.88
N LEU A 46 0.29 -0.53 -6.80
CA LEU A 46 0.80 -1.72 -6.12
C LEU A 46 -0.34 -2.52 -5.47
N MET A 47 -1.30 -1.86 -4.82
CA MET A 47 -2.50 -2.53 -4.28
C MET A 47 -3.28 -3.27 -5.38
N ARG A 48 -3.51 -2.64 -6.54
CA ARG A 48 -4.16 -3.30 -7.69
C ARG A 48 -3.39 -4.51 -8.20
N LEU A 49 -2.05 -4.41 -8.30
CA LEU A 49 -1.20 -5.53 -8.69
C LEU A 49 -1.25 -6.69 -7.70
N MET A 50 -1.46 -6.40 -6.42
CA MET A 50 -1.62 -7.40 -5.35
C MET A 50 -3.04 -7.96 -5.26
N GLY A 51 -3.99 -7.50 -6.08
CA GLY A 51 -5.40 -7.88 -5.95
C GLY A 51 -6.10 -7.31 -4.72
N ILE A 52 -5.48 -6.32 -4.06
CA ILE A 52 -6.06 -5.60 -2.92
C ILE A 52 -6.99 -4.53 -3.49
N GLU A 53 -8.22 -4.94 -3.80
CA GLU A 53 -9.31 -4.02 -4.08
C GLU A 53 -9.99 -3.67 -2.76
N ALA A 54 -9.90 -2.39 -2.37
CA ALA A 54 -10.77 -1.89 -1.31
C ALA A 54 -12.21 -2.01 -1.83
N ILE A 55 -12.94 -3.02 -1.37
CA ILE A 55 -14.37 -3.15 -1.60
C ILE A 55 -15.01 -1.97 -0.85
N TYR A 56 -15.19 -0.86 -1.55
CA TYR A 56 -16.10 0.18 -1.10
C TYR A 56 -17.51 -0.38 -1.31
N ALA A 57 -18.09 -0.94 -0.24
CA ALA A 57 -19.52 -1.13 -0.09
C ALA A 57 -20.13 0.14 0.53
#